data_AF-A0A1B0DMJ6-F1
#
_entry.id   AF-A0A1B0DMJ6-F1
#
_cell.length_a   1.000
_cell.length_b   1.000
_cell.length_c   1.000
_cell.angle_alpha   90.00
_cell.angle_beta   90.00
_cell.angle_gamma   90.00
#
_symmetry.space_group_name_H-M   'P 1'
#
loop_
_entity.id
_entity.type
_entity.pdbx_description
1 polymer ?
#
loop_
_entity_poly.entity_id
_entity_poly.type
_entity_poly.pdbx_seq_one_letter_code
_entity_poly.pdbx_strand_id
1 'polypeptide(L)'
;MGESHLLICGVNEAAKVINPETQSEPSFISESGKFKFVTGNTILLPCDVTNAESYVIAWKKGIAILTAGKVKVSPDARMNLVNGYSLQIKNSVPQDAGVYVCQIATLEPLEIMHTVDILVPPVIHHVTSGGSLQVKKGTPVYLECFATGNPTPNITWTRKNNILPNGEEKLSSPALTIENMDRHKGGTYICTANNGVGQPATSQVLLHVLCKSTLKLVSIAANIFICLQ
;
A
#
# COMPACT_ATOMS: atom_id res chain seq x y z
N MET A 1 34.59 -76.87 -57.57
CA MET A 1 33.28 -76.49 -58.12
C MET A 1 32.43 -76.14 -56.91
N GLY A 2 32.25 -74.88 -56.50
CA GLY A 2 31.63 -73.77 -57.25
C GLY A 2 30.13 -74.05 -57.36
N GLU A 3 29.16 -73.25 -56.89
CA GLU A 3 29.12 -71.89 -56.37
C GLU A 3 27.95 -71.73 -55.38
N SER A 4 28.06 -70.70 -54.56
CA SER A 4 27.09 -70.01 -53.70
C SER A 4 25.88 -69.42 -54.44
N HIS A 5 24.71 -69.36 -53.79
CA HIS A 5 23.71 -68.31 -54.05
C HIS A 5 23.02 -67.81 -52.77
N LEU A 6 22.75 -66.51 -52.81
CA LEU A 6 22.52 -65.49 -51.78
C LEU A 6 21.38 -65.70 -50.77
N LEU A 7 21.61 -65.08 -49.60
CA LEU A 7 20.64 -64.57 -48.63
C LEU A 7 19.65 -63.57 -49.26
N ILE A 8 18.37 -63.68 -48.91
CA ILE A 8 17.46 -62.53 -48.83
C ILE A 8 16.71 -62.63 -47.49
N CYS A 9 17.14 -61.84 -46.51
CA CYS A 9 16.34 -61.55 -45.31
C CYS A 9 15.17 -60.65 -45.72
N GLY A 10 13.95 -61.18 -45.65
CA GLY A 10 12.74 -60.38 -45.72
C GLY A 10 12.65 -59.49 -44.50
N VAL A 11 12.69 -58.17 -44.73
CA VAL A 11 12.27 -57.16 -43.76
C VAL A 11 10.75 -57.22 -43.73
N ASN A 12 10.14 -57.47 -42.57
CA ASN A 12 8.82 -56.93 -42.31
C ASN A 12 8.62 -56.57 -40.84
N GLU A 13 8.43 -55.25 -40.70
CA GLU A 13 7.80 -54.48 -39.64
C GLU A 13 8.35 -54.63 -38.22
N ALA A 14 9.27 -53.71 -37.92
CA ALA A 14 9.57 -53.24 -36.60
C ALA A 14 8.30 -53.15 -35.75
N ALA A 15 8.35 -53.75 -34.55
CA ALA A 15 7.42 -53.43 -33.49
C ALA A 15 7.33 -51.90 -33.41
N LYS A 16 6.13 -51.37 -33.64
CA LYS A 16 5.85 -49.96 -33.47
C LYS A 16 6.23 -49.63 -32.03
N VAL A 17 7.37 -48.96 -31.85
CA VAL A 17 7.71 -48.31 -30.59
C VAL A 17 6.51 -47.42 -30.30
N ILE A 18 5.73 -47.81 -29.31
CA ILE A 18 4.68 -46.97 -28.75
C ILE A 18 5.43 -45.72 -28.32
N ASN A 19 5.20 -44.60 -29.01
CA ASN A 19 5.80 -43.33 -28.68
C ASN A 19 5.42 -43.07 -27.20
N PRO A 20 6.37 -43.10 -26.25
CA PRO A 20 6.04 -42.79 -24.88
C PRO A 20 5.56 -41.33 -24.92
N GLU A 21 4.35 -41.13 -24.42
CA GLU A 21 3.61 -39.87 -24.32
C GLU A 21 4.42 -38.64 -24.74
N THR A 22 4.01 -37.98 -25.83
CA THR A 22 4.51 -36.65 -26.18
C THR A 22 4.09 -35.72 -25.04
N GLN A 23 4.87 -35.68 -23.97
CA GLN A 23 4.58 -34.89 -22.79
C GLN A 23 4.67 -33.43 -23.21
N SER A 24 3.49 -32.81 -23.36
CA SER A 24 3.38 -31.41 -23.75
C SER A 24 4.17 -30.54 -22.78
N GLU A 25 4.93 -29.58 -23.31
CA GLU A 25 5.78 -28.70 -22.50
C GLU A 25 4.97 -27.94 -21.44
N PRO A 26 5.57 -27.64 -20.27
CA PRO A 26 4.89 -26.90 -19.23
C PRO A 26 4.68 -25.44 -19.66
N SER A 27 3.56 -24.85 -19.27
CA SER A 27 3.27 -23.45 -19.56
C SER A 27 2.43 -22.79 -18.48
N PHE A 28 2.46 -21.46 -18.43
CA PHE A 28 1.60 -20.69 -17.53
C PHE A 28 0.23 -20.46 -18.14
N ILE A 29 -0.79 -20.66 -17.31
CA ILE A 29 -2.16 -20.20 -17.56
C ILE A 29 -2.31 -18.77 -17.01
N SER A 30 -1.66 -18.46 -15.89
CA SER A 30 -1.63 -17.11 -15.32
C SER A 30 -0.71 -16.17 -16.10
N GLU A 31 -1.05 -14.89 -16.13
CA GLU A 31 -0.23 -13.84 -16.76
C GLU A 31 0.44 -12.94 -15.71
N SER A 32 1.51 -12.25 -16.13
CA SER A 32 2.15 -11.22 -15.32
C SER A 32 1.16 -10.09 -14.97
N GLY A 33 1.25 -9.53 -13.76
CA GLY A 33 0.20 -8.65 -13.23
C GLY A 33 0.70 -7.53 -12.31
N LYS A 34 -0.14 -6.51 -12.11
CA LYS A 34 0.10 -5.43 -11.14
C LYS A 34 -1.05 -5.39 -10.14
N PHE A 35 -0.74 -5.65 -8.88
CA PHE A 35 -1.74 -5.77 -7.82
C PHE A 35 -1.52 -4.68 -6.77
N LYS A 36 -2.63 -4.12 -6.29
CA LYS A 36 -2.65 -3.16 -5.20
C LYS A 36 -3.48 -3.72 -4.06
N PHE A 37 -2.92 -3.75 -2.87
CA PHE A 37 -3.61 -4.21 -1.67
C PHE A 37 -3.52 -3.16 -0.58
N VAL A 38 -4.57 -3.00 0.23
CA VAL A 38 -4.48 -2.20 1.45
C VAL A 38 -3.73 -3.00 2.52
N THR A 39 -2.91 -2.33 3.33
CA THR A 39 -2.23 -2.92 4.49
C THR A 39 -3.23 -3.70 5.36
N GLY A 40 -2.82 -4.88 5.83
CA GLY A 40 -3.67 -5.81 6.57
C GLY A 40 -4.50 -6.76 5.69
N ASN A 41 -4.66 -6.50 4.39
CA ASN A 41 -5.36 -7.42 3.49
C ASN A 41 -4.54 -8.69 3.23
N THR A 42 -5.20 -9.71 2.69
CA THR A 42 -4.51 -10.91 2.18
C THR A 42 -4.12 -10.69 0.72
N ILE A 43 -2.82 -10.84 0.42
CA ILE A 43 -2.29 -10.88 -0.94
C ILE A 43 -2.52 -12.28 -1.51
N LEU A 44 -3.02 -12.36 -2.74
CA LEU A 44 -3.13 -13.60 -3.50
C LEU A 44 -2.53 -13.37 -4.88
N LEU A 45 -1.43 -14.07 -5.18
CA LEU A 45 -0.74 -14.00 -6.47
C LEU A 45 -0.97 -15.31 -7.22
N PRO A 46 -1.60 -15.26 -8.41
CA PRO A 46 -1.93 -16.46 -9.17
C PRO A 46 -0.68 -17.10 -9.77
N CYS A 47 -0.58 -18.42 -9.71
CA CYS A 47 0.41 -19.15 -10.50
C CYS A 47 -0.18 -20.50 -10.91
N ASP A 48 -1.09 -20.41 -11.88
CA ASP A 48 -1.72 -21.55 -12.52
C ASP A 48 -0.88 -21.97 -13.71
N VAL A 49 -0.61 -23.27 -13.80
CA VAL A 49 0.27 -23.88 -14.81
C VAL A 49 -0.37 -25.13 -15.35
N THR A 50 -0.02 -25.50 -16.58
CA THR A 50 -0.41 -26.76 -17.20
C THR A 50 0.82 -27.60 -17.54
N ASN A 51 0.65 -28.93 -17.60
CA ASN A 51 1.69 -29.91 -17.94
C ASN A 51 2.98 -29.80 -17.11
N ALA A 52 2.88 -29.30 -15.88
CA ALA A 52 4.04 -29.01 -15.03
C ALA A 52 4.23 -30.03 -13.89
N GLU A 53 3.60 -31.19 -13.95
CA GLU A 53 3.58 -32.18 -12.84
C GLU A 53 4.95 -32.71 -12.46
N SER A 54 5.85 -32.87 -13.44
CA SER A 54 7.24 -33.31 -13.25
C SER A 54 8.23 -32.17 -12.97
N TYR A 55 7.76 -30.92 -12.95
CA TYR A 55 8.61 -29.74 -12.81
C TYR A 55 8.46 -29.09 -11.43
N VAL A 56 9.54 -28.47 -10.97
CA VAL A 56 9.51 -27.70 -9.71
C VAL A 56 9.06 -26.27 -10.02
N ILE A 57 7.95 -25.86 -9.40
CA ILE A 57 7.48 -24.47 -9.44
C ILE A 57 7.93 -23.75 -8.17
N ALA A 58 8.54 -22.58 -8.33
CA ALA A 58 9.10 -21.81 -7.23
C ALA A 58 8.59 -20.37 -7.24
N TRP A 59 8.27 -19.85 -6.06
CA TRP A 59 8.09 -18.42 -5.86
C TRP A 59 9.38 -17.78 -5.39
N LYS A 60 9.69 -16.60 -5.94
CA LYS A 60 10.86 -15.81 -5.57
C LYS A 60 10.49 -14.35 -5.36
N LYS A 61 11.21 -13.67 -4.47
CA LYS A 61 11.19 -12.20 -4.33
C LYS A 61 12.64 -11.71 -4.25
N GLY A 62 13.12 -11.08 -5.31
CA GLY A 62 14.56 -10.81 -5.47
C GLY A 62 15.35 -12.12 -5.46
N ILE A 63 16.36 -12.23 -4.60
CA ILE A 63 17.17 -13.45 -4.46
C ILE A 63 16.54 -14.51 -3.53
N ALA A 64 15.50 -14.14 -2.78
CA ALA A 64 14.91 -15.02 -1.78
C ALA A 64 13.94 -16.01 -2.43
N ILE A 65 14.15 -17.30 -2.18
CA ILE A 65 13.21 -18.37 -2.53
C ILE A 65 12.13 -18.43 -1.46
N LEU A 66 10.88 -18.19 -1.84
CA LEU A 66 9.74 -18.23 -0.93
C LEU A 66 9.17 -19.65 -0.82
N THR A 67 9.08 -20.35 -1.95
CA THR A 67 8.59 -21.73 -2.03
C THR A 67 9.37 -22.52 -3.09
N ALA A 68 9.41 -23.84 -2.94
CA ALA A 68 9.91 -24.77 -3.95
C ALA A 68 8.96 -25.99 -3.99
N GLY A 69 8.31 -26.19 -5.14
CA GLY A 69 7.19 -27.11 -5.26
C GLY A 69 6.05 -26.72 -4.31
N LYS A 70 5.60 -27.68 -3.50
CA LYS A 70 4.60 -27.45 -2.44
C LYS A 70 5.19 -27.03 -1.09
N VAL A 71 6.52 -26.96 -0.98
CA VAL A 71 7.21 -26.67 0.28
C VAL A 71 7.43 -25.17 0.42
N LYS A 72 7.04 -24.62 1.57
CA LYS A 72 7.38 -23.24 1.95
C LYS A 72 8.80 -23.19 2.50
N VAL A 73 9.64 -22.36 1.88
CA VAL A 73 11.02 -22.12 2.30
C VAL A 73 11.12 -20.83 3.14
N SER A 74 10.29 -19.83 2.83
CA SER A 74 10.24 -18.57 3.56
C SER A 74 9.94 -18.79 5.06
N PRO A 75 10.66 -18.13 5.98
CA PRO A 75 10.36 -18.17 7.41
C PRO A 75 9.08 -17.41 7.77
N ASP A 76 8.53 -16.64 6.83
CA ASP A 76 7.30 -15.87 7.07
C ASP A 76 6.11 -16.82 7.29
N ALA A 77 5.56 -16.79 8.50
CA ALA A 77 4.40 -17.61 8.88
C ALA A 77 3.11 -17.20 8.15
N ARG A 78 3.05 -15.99 7.60
CA ARG A 78 1.88 -15.46 6.87
C ARG A 78 1.76 -16.02 5.47
N MET A 79 2.85 -16.57 4.92
CA MET A 79 2.90 -17.10 3.56
C MET A 79 2.43 -18.56 3.50
N ASN A 80 1.59 -18.87 2.52
CA ASN A 80 1.12 -20.21 2.21
C ASN A 80 0.90 -20.37 0.70
N LEU A 81 0.92 -21.61 0.20
CA LEU A 81 0.44 -21.92 -1.14
C LEU A 81 -1.04 -22.30 -1.08
N VAL A 82 -1.81 -21.80 -2.04
CA VAL A 82 -3.25 -22.09 -2.20
C VAL A 82 -3.53 -22.43 -3.67
N ASN A 83 -4.65 -23.11 -3.93
CA ASN A 83 -5.10 -23.45 -5.28
C ASN A 83 -3.98 -24.05 -6.16
N GLY A 84 -3.21 -24.99 -5.61
CA GLY A 84 -2.03 -25.50 -6.27
C GLY A 84 -0.79 -24.68 -5.91
N TYR A 85 -0.40 -23.73 -6.76
CA TYR A 85 0.87 -23.00 -6.65
C TYR A 85 0.70 -21.49 -6.50
N SER A 86 -0.52 -20.99 -6.29
CA SER A 86 -0.75 -19.56 -6.06
C SER A 86 -0.24 -19.16 -4.68
N LEU A 87 0.50 -18.04 -4.60
CA LEU A 87 1.08 -17.55 -3.35
C LEU A 87 0.06 -16.70 -2.59
N GLN A 88 -0.22 -17.08 -1.35
CA GLN A 88 -1.01 -16.29 -0.41
C GLN A 88 -0.09 -15.69 0.67
N ILE A 89 -0.28 -14.41 0.98
CA ILE A 89 0.38 -13.72 2.12
C ILE A 89 -0.71 -13.04 2.94
N LYS A 90 -0.97 -13.51 4.17
CA LYS A 90 -1.97 -12.92 5.07
C LYS A 90 -1.43 -11.66 5.75
N ASN A 91 -2.33 -10.78 6.19
CA ASN A 91 -2.00 -9.57 6.97
C ASN A 91 -0.86 -8.77 6.35
N SER A 92 -1.07 -8.26 5.15
CA SER A 92 -0.05 -7.56 4.37
C SER A 92 0.55 -6.37 5.11
N VAL A 93 1.84 -6.15 4.92
CA VAL A 93 2.60 -5.01 5.45
C VAL A 93 3.32 -4.27 4.32
N PRO A 94 3.74 -3.00 4.49
CA PRO A 94 4.40 -2.25 3.43
C PRO A 94 5.63 -2.95 2.82
N GLN A 95 6.36 -3.72 3.62
CA GLN A 95 7.54 -4.48 3.20
C GLN A 95 7.19 -5.65 2.25
N ASP A 96 5.92 -6.04 2.16
CA ASP A 96 5.45 -7.04 1.20
C ASP A 96 5.39 -6.48 -0.22
N ALA A 97 5.43 -5.16 -0.43
CA ALA A 97 5.52 -4.57 -1.76
C ALA A 97 6.78 -5.04 -2.51
N GLY A 98 6.71 -5.06 -3.84
CA GLY A 98 7.80 -5.45 -4.73
C GLY A 98 7.40 -6.44 -5.81
N VAL A 99 8.39 -7.00 -6.48
CA VAL A 99 8.19 -7.93 -7.59
C VAL A 99 8.34 -9.37 -7.09
N TYR A 100 7.32 -10.16 -7.36
CA TYR A 100 7.26 -11.59 -7.10
C TYR A 100 7.33 -12.34 -8.42
N VAL A 101 8.13 -13.39 -8.47
CA VAL A 101 8.31 -14.21 -9.66
C VAL A 101 7.82 -15.61 -9.36
N CYS A 102 6.89 -16.11 -10.18
CA CYS A 102 6.60 -17.54 -10.23
C CYS A 102 7.40 -18.14 -11.38
N GLN A 103 8.22 -19.14 -11.08
CA GLN A 103 9.15 -19.75 -12.02
C GLN A 103 8.91 -21.26 -12.12
N ILE A 104 8.92 -21.79 -13.34
CA ILE A 104 9.01 -23.24 -13.60
C ILE A 104 10.47 -23.58 -13.87
N ALA A 105 11.00 -24.57 -13.16
CA ALA A 105 12.39 -25.03 -13.30
C ALA A 105 12.57 -25.94 -14.52
N THR A 106 12.61 -25.35 -15.71
CA THR A 106 12.96 -25.96 -17.00
C THR A 106 14.44 -25.71 -17.33
N LEU A 107 14.94 -26.27 -18.44
CA LEU A 107 16.32 -26.02 -18.92
C LEU A 107 16.56 -24.52 -19.13
N GLU A 108 15.63 -23.87 -19.79
CA GLU A 108 15.50 -22.41 -19.83
C GLU A 108 14.32 -22.01 -18.95
N PRO A 109 14.53 -21.30 -17.83
CA PRO A 109 13.46 -20.98 -16.89
C PRO A 109 12.29 -20.23 -17.54
N LEU A 110 11.08 -20.74 -17.34
CA LEU A 110 9.85 -20.02 -17.66
C LEU A 110 9.40 -19.22 -16.44
N GLU A 111 9.05 -17.94 -16.64
CA GLU A 111 8.68 -17.04 -15.55
C GLU A 111 7.49 -16.14 -15.87
N ILE A 112 6.68 -15.86 -14.85
CA ILE A 112 5.75 -14.72 -14.82
C ILE A 112 6.07 -13.82 -13.62
N MET A 113 5.81 -12.53 -13.77
CA MET A 113 6.17 -11.49 -12.80
C MET A 113 4.92 -10.75 -12.33
N HIS A 114 4.74 -10.69 -11.01
CA HIS A 114 3.72 -9.82 -10.41
C HIS A 114 4.35 -8.70 -9.61
N THR A 115 3.92 -7.47 -9.90
CA THR A 115 4.27 -6.30 -9.09
C THR A 115 3.19 -6.07 -8.05
N VAL A 116 3.59 -6.01 -6.79
CA VAL A 116 2.69 -5.76 -5.65
C VAL A 116 2.99 -4.40 -5.05
N ASP A 117 1.95 -3.59 -4.89
CA ASP A 117 1.97 -2.32 -4.16
C ASP A 117 1.04 -2.40 -2.94
N ILE A 118 1.51 -1.90 -1.80
CA ILE A 118 0.80 -1.96 -0.53
C ILE A 118 0.40 -0.55 -0.11
N LEU A 119 -0.90 -0.28 -0.24
CA LEU A 119 -1.53 0.98 0.09
C LEU A 119 -1.73 1.10 1.60
N VAL A 120 -1.42 2.26 2.15
CA VAL A 120 -1.50 2.56 3.58
C VAL A 120 -2.41 3.78 3.77
N PRO A 121 -3.51 3.67 4.55
CA PRO A 121 -4.37 4.81 4.88
C PRO A 121 -3.60 5.98 5.50
N PRO A 122 -4.13 7.20 5.42
CA PRO A 122 -3.45 8.37 5.97
C PRO A 122 -3.48 8.33 7.50
N VAL A 123 -2.38 8.73 8.13
CA VAL A 123 -2.26 8.90 9.58
C VAL A 123 -1.65 10.27 9.86
N ILE A 124 -2.34 11.10 10.62
CA ILE A 124 -1.83 12.39 11.10
C ILE A 124 -1.02 12.14 12.37
N HIS A 125 0.28 12.47 12.36
CA HIS A 125 1.15 12.30 13.53
C HIS A 125 1.18 13.53 14.41
N HIS A 126 1.17 14.72 13.79
CA HIS A 126 1.19 15.97 14.53
C HIS A 126 0.41 17.06 13.81
N VAL A 127 -0.27 17.86 14.65
CA VAL A 127 -0.79 19.18 14.31
C VAL A 127 -0.22 20.15 15.34
N THR A 128 0.21 21.34 14.92
CA THR A 128 0.76 22.36 15.83
C THR A 128 -0.15 22.54 17.06
N SER A 129 0.39 22.25 18.25
CA SER A 129 -0.30 22.33 19.56
C SER A 129 -1.61 21.54 19.65
N GLY A 130 -1.52 20.21 19.47
CA GLY A 130 -2.64 19.27 19.57
C GLY A 130 -3.63 19.63 20.69
N GLY A 131 -4.87 19.96 20.30
CA GLY A 131 -5.91 20.41 21.20
C GLY A 131 -6.17 21.92 21.09
N SER A 132 -5.42 22.75 21.83
CA SER A 132 -5.68 24.19 21.92
C SER A 132 -4.41 25.02 21.97
N LEU A 133 -4.39 26.14 21.26
CA LEU A 133 -3.30 27.11 21.25
C LEU A 133 -3.83 28.48 21.68
N GLN A 134 -3.15 29.09 22.66
CA GLN A 134 -3.42 30.47 23.06
C GLN A 134 -2.53 31.42 22.26
N VAL A 135 -3.15 32.38 21.60
CA VAL A 135 -2.49 33.30 20.67
C VAL A 135 -2.80 34.73 21.08
N LYS A 136 -1.79 35.58 21.16
CA LYS A 136 -1.98 37.00 21.46
C LYS A 136 -2.62 37.72 20.28
N LYS A 137 -3.54 38.64 20.54
CA LYS A 137 -4.10 39.53 19.52
C LYS A 137 -2.97 40.26 18.78
N GLY A 138 -3.07 40.30 17.46
CA GLY A 138 -2.14 40.98 16.57
C GLY A 138 -0.94 40.14 16.14
N THR A 139 -0.70 38.96 16.73
CA THR A 139 0.43 38.10 16.32
C THR A 139 0.02 37.15 15.19
N PRO A 140 0.94 36.76 14.31
CA PRO A 140 0.68 35.70 13.34
C PRO A 140 0.63 34.32 14.02
N VAL A 141 -0.06 33.37 13.40
CA VAL A 141 -0.10 31.96 13.80
C VAL A 141 0.27 31.11 12.60
N TYR A 142 1.14 30.13 12.85
CA TYR A 142 1.51 29.12 11.87
C TYR A 142 1.05 27.76 12.36
N LEU A 143 0.18 27.12 11.58
CA LEU A 143 -0.33 25.78 11.85
C LEU A 143 0.23 24.81 10.81
N GLU A 144 0.87 23.76 11.27
CA GLU A 144 1.37 22.67 10.45
C GLU A 144 0.60 21.41 10.74
N CYS A 145 0.39 20.61 9.70
CA CYS A 145 -0.19 19.30 9.80
C CYS A 145 0.63 18.32 9.00
N PHE A 146 1.16 17.31 9.69
CA PHE A 146 1.96 16.28 9.08
C PHE A 146 1.25 14.95 9.15
N ALA A 147 1.09 14.35 7.97
CA ALA A 147 0.52 13.03 7.82
C ALA A 147 1.40 12.16 6.93
N THR A 148 1.38 10.86 7.21
CA THR A 148 1.99 9.84 6.36
C THR A 148 0.91 8.92 5.78
N GLY A 149 1.22 8.27 4.67
CA GLY A 149 0.36 7.27 4.03
C GLY A 149 1.00 6.84 2.71
N ASN A 150 0.47 5.77 2.11
CA ASN A 150 0.83 5.37 0.75
C ASN A 150 -0.46 5.18 -0.08
N PRO A 151 -0.73 6.04 -1.08
CA PRO A 151 0.09 7.16 -1.55
C PRO A 151 0.25 8.28 -0.53
N THR A 152 1.20 9.20 -0.76
CA THR A 152 1.39 10.38 0.09
C THR A 152 0.08 11.18 0.20
N PRO A 153 -0.43 11.46 1.42
CA PRO A 153 -1.70 12.17 1.58
C PRO A 153 -1.64 13.63 1.15
N ASN A 154 -2.71 14.11 0.52
CA ASN A 154 -2.96 15.53 0.37
C ASN A 154 -3.53 16.10 1.67
N ILE A 155 -3.01 17.24 2.11
CA ILE A 155 -3.43 17.94 3.32
C ILE A 155 -4.37 19.08 2.95
N THR A 156 -5.50 19.17 3.65
CA THR A 156 -6.47 20.26 3.48
C THR A 156 -6.86 20.84 4.83
N TRP A 157 -6.85 22.16 4.92
CA TRP A 157 -7.31 22.92 6.06
C TRP A 157 -8.73 23.44 5.83
N THR A 158 -9.57 23.34 6.83
CA THR A 158 -10.89 23.98 6.90
C THR A 158 -11.10 24.60 8.27
N ARG A 159 -12.14 25.42 8.41
CA ARG A 159 -12.53 26.01 9.69
C ARG A 159 -13.93 25.55 10.07
N LYS A 160 -14.11 25.18 11.33
CA LYS A 160 -15.41 24.70 11.82
C LYS A 160 -16.44 25.84 11.79
N ASN A 161 -17.54 25.61 11.07
CA ASN A 161 -18.68 26.53 10.96
C ASN A 161 -18.34 27.93 10.42
N ASN A 162 -17.24 28.07 9.67
CA ASN A 162 -16.83 29.35 9.10
C ASN A 162 -15.88 29.11 7.91
N ILE A 163 -15.59 30.17 7.15
CA ILE A 163 -14.53 30.16 6.14
C ILE A 163 -13.18 30.47 6.78
N LEU A 164 -12.10 30.10 6.09
CA LEU A 164 -10.75 30.45 6.51
C LEU A 164 -10.55 31.98 6.46
N PRO A 165 -9.62 32.55 7.26
CA PRO A 165 -9.36 33.99 7.27
C PRO A 165 -8.93 34.59 5.93
N ASN A 166 -8.49 33.78 4.96
CA ASN A 166 -8.16 34.19 3.60
C ASN A 166 -9.41 34.29 2.67
N GLY A 167 -10.60 33.98 3.18
CA GLY A 167 -11.85 34.02 2.43
C GLY A 167 -12.22 32.71 1.73
N GLU A 168 -11.39 31.66 1.82
CA GLU A 168 -11.64 30.37 1.17
C GLU A 168 -12.36 29.40 2.11
N GLU A 169 -13.17 28.49 1.56
CA GLU A 169 -13.79 27.41 2.35
C GLU A 169 -12.76 26.36 2.80
N LYS A 170 -11.72 26.15 1.99
CA LYS A 170 -10.66 25.17 2.23
C LYS A 170 -9.35 25.63 1.60
N LEU A 171 -8.23 25.21 2.20
CA LEU A 171 -6.87 25.44 1.69
C LEU A 171 -6.14 24.10 1.56
N SER A 172 -5.65 23.76 0.36
CA SER A 172 -4.84 22.56 0.14
C SER A 172 -3.36 22.87 0.35
N SER A 173 -2.88 22.71 1.59
CA SER A 173 -1.51 23.03 1.98
C SER A 173 -1.13 22.25 3.24
N PRO A 174 0.13 21.79 3.39
CA PRO A 174 0.61 21.20 4.65
C PRO A 174 0.56 22.18 5.82
N ALA A 175 0.55 23.49 5.53
CA ALA A 175 0.54 24.54 6.53
C ALA A 175 -0.48 25.65 6.25
N LEU A 176 -0.99 26.24 7.32
CA LEU A 176 -1.93 27.36 7.30
C LEU A 176 -1.33 28.53 8.11
N THR A 177 -1.17 29.67 7.46
CA THR A 177 -0.74 30.92 8.09
C THR A 177 -1.94 31.82 8.33
N ILE A 178 -2.08 32.33 9.54
CA ILE A 178 -3.12 33.28 9.92
C ILE A 178 -2.43 34.56 10.39
N GLU A 179 -2.53 35.61 9.58
CA GLU A 179 -1.95 36.91 9.90
C GLU A 179 -2.84 37.71 10.84
N ASN A 180 -2.22 38.55 11.68
CA ASN A 180 -2.89 39.52 12.56
C ASN A 180 -4.08 38.92 13.33
N MET A 181 -3.81 38.04 14.30
CA MET A 181 -4.86 37.32 15.02
C MET A 181 -5.85 38.25 15.73
N ASP A 182 -7.14 37.99 15.60
CA ASP A 182 -8.23 38.72 16.26
C ASP A 182 -9.35 37.77 16.71
N ARG A 183 -10.34 38.28 17.46
CA ARG A 183 -11.46 37.48 18.00
C ARG A 183 -12.26 36.76 16.90
N HIS A 184 -12.38 37.34 15.70
CA HIS A 184 -13.13 36.76 14.58
C HIS A 184 -12.35 35.66 13.86
N LYS A 185 -11.03 35.59 14.04
CA LYS A 185 -10.15 34.51 13.58
C LYS A 185 -9.99 33.39 14.62
N GLY A 186 -10.43 33.59 15.87
CA GLY A 186 -10.46 32.54 16.89
C GLY A 186 -11.44 31.42 16.54
N GLY A 187 -11.13 30.18 16.90
CA GLY A 187 -12.01 29.03 16.65
C GLY A 187 -11.27 27.75 16.29
N THR A 188 -12.02 26.73 15.86
CA THR A 188 -11.47 25.41 15.55
C THR A 188 -11.09 25.32 14.08
N TYR A 189 -9.81 25.05 13.84
CA TYR A 189 -9.25 24.73 12.53
C TYR A 189 -9.05 23.22 12.42
N ILE A 190 -9.36 22.66 11.26
CA ILE A 190 -9.38 21.23 11.03
C ILE A 190 -8.39 20.94 9.91
N CYS A 191 -7.40 20.11 10.20
CA CYS A 191 -6.59 19.47 9.18
C CYS A 191 -7.23 18.14 8.77
N THR A 192 -7.31 17.90 7.47
CA THR A 192 -7.72 16.63 6.88
C THR A 192 -6.60 16.10 5.99
N ALA A 193 -6.18 14.86 6.22
CA ALA A 193 -5.24 14.15 5.37
C ALA A 193 -5.96 13.05 4.58
N ASN A 194 -5.86 13.08 3.26
CA ASN A 194 -6.54 12.13 2.37
C ASN A 194 -5.60 11.65 1.25
N ASN A 195 -5.50 10.34 1.07
CA ASN A 195 -4.77 9.72 -0.05
C ASN A 195 -5.63 8.76 -0.90
N GLY A 196 -6.96 8.76 -0.71
CA GLY A 196 -7.89 7.87 -1.40
C GLY A 196 -7.89 6.42 -0.89
N VAL A 197 -7.15 6.12 0.20
CA VAL A 197 -7.08 4.80 0.81
C VAL A 197 -7.76 4.82 2.17
N GLY A 198 -8.84 4.05 2.31
CA GLY A 198 -9.62 4.03 3.54
C GLY A 198 -10.30 5.38 3.83
N GLN A 199 -10.48 5.70 5.11
CA GLN A 199 -11.07 6.97 5.54
C GLN A 199 -9.99 8.06 5.68
N PRO A 200 -10.30 9.32 5.33
CA PRO A 200 -9.42 10.44 5.64
C PRO A 200 -9.15 10.57 7.14
N ALA A 201 -7.91 10.87 7.51
CA ALA A 201 -7.58 11.21 8.87
C ALA A 201 -7.88 12.69 9.11
N THR A 202 -8.41 13.03 10.29
CA THR A 202 -8.68 14.42 10.67
C THR A 202 -8.10 14.72 12.04
N SER A 203 -7.66 15.95 12.22
CA SER A 203 -7.19 16.47 13.50
C SER A 203 -7.56 17.94 13.62
N GLN A 204 -7.74 18.43 14.85
CA GLN A 204 -8.29 19.74 15.12
C GLN A 204 -7.40 20.52 16.07
N VAL A 205 -7.34 21.84 15.86
CA VAL A 205 -6.67 22.78 16.76
C VAL A 205 -7.62 23.95 17.05
N LEU A 206 -7.82 24.24 18.34
CA LEU A 206 -8.62 25.35 18.81
C LEU A 206 -7.74 26.56 19.11
N LEU A 207 -7.94 27.66 18.37
CA LEU A 207 -7.23 28.91 18.61
C LEU A 207 -8.01 29.81 19.57
N HIS A 208 -7.44 30.06 20.74
CA HIS A 208 -7.93 31.03 21.72
C HIS A 208 -7.17 32.34 21.62
N VAL A 209 -7.87 33.46 21.44
CA VAL A 209 -7.24 34.77 21.29
C VAL A 209 -7.15 35.48 22.64
N LEU A 210 -5.93 35.69 23.11
CA LEU A 210 -5.61 36.46 24.31
C LEU A 210 -5.52 37.95 23.97
N CYS A 211 -6.13 38.79 24.81
CA CYS A 211 -6.01 40.24 24.72
C CYS A 211 -5.37 40.80 26.00
N LYS A 212 -4.77 41.98 25.92
CA LYS A 212 -4.45 42.77 27.11
C LYS A 212 -5.78 43.26 27.69
N SER A 213 -6.14 42.85 28.90
CA SER A 213 -7.25 43.44 29.63
C SER A 213 -7.00 44.94 29.80
N THR A 214 -7.84 45.78 29.23
CA THR A 214 -8.06 47.14 29.74
C THR A 214 -9.15 47.03 30.78
N LEU A 215 -8.77 47.03 32.05
CA LEU A 215 -9.71 47.18 33.16
C LEU A 215 -10.53 48.46 32.93
N LYS A 216 -11.79 48.34 32.51
CA LYS A 216 -12.81 49.21 33.10
C LYS A 216 -13.23 48.48 34.37
N LEU A 217 -12.81 49.01 35.52
CA LEU A 217 -13.28 48.55 36.82
C LEU A 217 -14.81 48.62 36.83
N VAL A 218 -15.47 47.48 36.60
CA VAL A 218 -16.80 47.21 37.12
C VAL A 218 -16.67 45.94 37.95
N SER A 219 -17.13 46.07 39.18
CA SER A 219 -16.83 45.21 40.30
C SER A 219 -17.40 43.78 40.16
N ILE A 220 -16.61 42.82 40.66
CA ILE A 220 -16.92 41.47 41.19
C ILE A 220 -17.06 40.26 40.22
N ALA A 221 -16.09 39.34 40.41
CA ALA A 221 -16.08 37.87 40.33
C ALA A 221 -16.44 37.12 39.03
N ALA A 222 -15.41 36.66 38.31
CA ALA A 222 -15.14 35.24 37.96
C ALA A 222 -13.94 35.17 36.99
N ASN A 223 -12.91 34.38 37.32
CA ASN A 223 -11.63 34.31 36.59
C ASN A 223 -11.70 33.49 35.28
N ILE A 224 -12.37 34.01 34.25
CA ILE A 224 -12.16 33.65 32.84
C ILE A 224 -12.28 34.93 32.00
N PHE A 225 -11.17 35.43 31.45
CA PHE A 225 -11.16 36.65 30.63
C PHE A 225 -11.39 36.32 29.15
N ILE A 226 -12.65 36.42 28.73
CA ILE A 226 -13.06 36.40 27.32
C ILE A 226 -13.02 37.84 26.80
N CYS A 227 -12.54 38.06 25.57
CA CYS A 227 -12.60 39.38 24.92
C CYS A 227 -14.04 39.92 24.91
N LEU A 228 -14.33 40.91 25.76
CA LEU A 228 -15.54 41.73 25.69
C LEU A 228 -15.23 43.05 24.96
N GLN A 229 -16.24 43.55 24.24
CA GLN A 229 -16.20 44.85 23.55
C GLN A 229 -15.94 46.00 24.51
#